data_AF-A0A948EZX4-F1
#
_entry.id   AF-A0A948EZX4-F1
#
_cell.length_a   1.000
_cell.length_b   1.000
_cell.length_c   1.000
_cell.angle_alpha   90.00
_cell.angle_beta   90.00
_cell.angle_gamma   90.00
#
_symmetry.space_group_name_H-M   'P 1'
#
loop_
_entity.id
_entity.type
_entity.pdbx_description
1 polymer ?
#
loop_
_entity_poly.entity_id
_entity_poly.type
_entity_poly.pdbx_seq_one_letter_code
_entity_poly.pdbx_strand_id
1 'polypeptide(L)'
;MKSRVMYVLIASACLLVAGSAFAAARWDYFDVTADCEGWTFDSGVKIGSSHPFIDLTYVVTLSQDGALVEERVSFFRIWMDPDVVPIYEFRPWVTDLTDGGIFDVAGTFVVPFTSDGDSVRTFAQTIDCGGGEVVCAQSPGWWRRHGDAWPVDSLVIAGAEYGKDDLIDFLHVPAFTLKLRLTRHLIAAKLNVAAGVENTVEETIAAADQFLIDHPFGTWLNGPARREGRALKNILRDFNFQGCGDKALPVASADEDDAIDRDDLYGWGEVKSMYR
;
A
#
# COMPACT_ATOMS: atom_id res chain seq x y z
N MET A 1 -32.90 -70.14 -37.81
CA MET A 1 -32.28 -68.93 -38.37
C MET A 1 -32.59 -67.77 -37.43
N LYS A 2 -31.69 -67.54 -36.46
CA LYS A 2 -31.74 -66.47 -35.47
C LYS A 2 -30.45 -65.67 -35.61
N SER A 3 -30.54 -64.37 -35.35
CA SER A 3 -29.43 -63.43 -35.18
C SER A 3 -28.70 -63.01 -36.45
N ARG A 4 -28.85 -61.72 -36.83
CA ARG A 4 -27.85 -60.87 -37.50
C ARG A 4 -28.42 -59.52 -37.99
N VAL A 5 -29.24 -58.81 -37.22
CA VAL A 5 -29.57 -57.40 -37.55
C VAL A 5 -29.86 -56.61 -36.27
N MET A 6 -28.89 -56.45 -35.37
CA MET A 6 -29.06 -55.53 -34.24
C MET A 6 -27.73 -55.15 -33.57
N TYR A 7 -26.74 -54.64 -34.33
CA TYR A 7 -25.48 -54.15 -33.74
C TYR A 7 -24.87 -52.95 -34.50
N VAL A 8 -25.67 -52.09 -35.13
CA VAL A 8 -25.14 -50.90 -35.85
C VAL A 8 -25.74 -49.56 -35.39
N LEU A 9 -26.63 -49.54 -34.39
CA LEU A 9 -27.26 -48.29 -33.92
C LEU A 9 -26.91 -47.88 -32.48
N ILE A 10 -25.79 -48.36 -31.91
CA ILE A 10 -25.29 -47.91 -30.59
C ILE A 10 -23.82 -47.45 -30.67
N ALA A 11 -23.33 -47.07 -31.87
CA ALA A 11 -22.02 -46.41 -32.02
C ALA A 11 -22.11 -44.98 -32.56
N SER A 12 -23.33 -44.46 -32.80
CA SER A 12 -23.54 -43.10 -33.35
C SER A 12 -24.23 -42.14 -32.39
N ALA A 13 -24.53 -42.56 -31.16
CA ALA A 13 -25.15 -41.69 -30.14
C ALA A 13 -24.15 -41.13 -29.10
N CYS A 14 -22.89 -41.57 -29.09
CA CYS A 14 -21.86 -41.07 -28.16
C CYS A 14 -20.85 -40.09 -28.79
N LEU A 15 -21.02 -39.70 -30.06
CA LEU A 15 -20.11 -38.77 -30.76
C LEU A 15 -20.67 -37.36 -30.97
N LEU A 16 -21.83 -37.04 -30.40
CA LEU A 16 -22.48 -35.73 -30.57
C LEU A 16 -22.43 -34.80 -29.34
N VAL A 17 -21.72 -35.17 -28.27
CA VAL A 17 -21.61 -34.32 -27.07
C VAL A 17 -20.18 -33.81 -26.82
N ALA A 18 -19.19 -34.25 -27.59
CA ALA A 18 -17.80 -33.78 -27.46
C ALA A 18 -17.44 -32.60 -28.39
N GLY A 19 -18.42 -32.00 -29.08
CA GLY A 19 -18.19 -30.99 -30.12
C GLY A 19 -18.22 -29.52 -29.69
N SER A 20 -18.70 -29.19 -28.48
CA SER A 20 -18.95 -27.79 -28.10
C SER A 20 -17.78 -27.08 -27.44
N ALA A 21 -16.88 -27.79 -26.74
CA ALA A 21 -15.80 -27.16 -25.98
C ALA A 21 -14.65 -26.55 -26.82
N PHE A 22 -14.55 -26.89 -28.12
CA PHE A 22 -13.49 -26.40 -29.01
C PHE A 22 -13.80 -25.05 -29.66
N ALA A 23 -15.04 -24.57 -29.55
CA ALA A 23 -15.51 -23.35 -30.20
C ALA A 23 -15.57 -22.12 -29.26
N ALA A 24 -15.47 -22.32 -27.95
CA ALA A 24 -15.70 -21.26 -26.96
C ALA A 24 -14.45 -20.42 -26.70
N ALA A 25 -14.61 -19.09 -26.80
CA ALA A 25 -13.63 -18.16 -26.25
C ALA A 25 -13.64 -18.23 -24.71
N ARG A 26 -12.47 -18.14 -24.07
CA ARG A 26 -12.40 -18.07 -22.60
C ARG A 26 -11.25 -17.20 -22.12
N TRP A 27 -11.46 -16.57 -20.97
CA TRP A 27 -10.39 -15.94 -20.21
C TRP A 27 -9.38 -17.00 -19.75
N ASP A 28 -8.10 -16.76 -20.04
CA ASP A 28 -6.97 -17.51 -19.51
C ASP A 28 -6.48 -16.88 -18.21
N TYR A 29 -6.35 -15.55 -18.23
CA TYR A 29 -6.14 -14.72 -17.05
C TYR A 29 -6.90 -13.40 -17.22
N PHE A 30 -7.20 -12.75 -16.10
CA PHE A 30 -7.97 -11.51 -16.05
C PHE A 30 -7.53 -10.75 -14.80
N ASP A 31 -6.90 -9.60 -14.99
CA ASP A 31 -6.49 -8.70 -13.93
C ASP A 31 -6.91 -7.27 -14.28
N VAL A 32 -7.51 -6.59 -13.30
CA VAL A 32 -7.93 -5.20 -13.43
C VAL A 32 -7.58 -4.50 -12.14
N THR A 33 -6.84 -3.41 -12.26
CA THR A 33 -6.49 -2.52 -11.14
C THR A 33 -6.95 -1.11 -11.46
N ALA A 34 -7.29 -0.37 -10.42
CA ALA A 34 -7.60 1.04 -10.48
C ALA A 34 -6.80 1.82 -9.42
N ASP A 35 -6.43 3.04 -9.78
CA ASP A 35 -5.84 4.04 -8.92
C ASP A 35 -6.46 5.41 -9.24
N CYS A 36 -5.86 6.49 -8.76
CA CYS A 36 -6.39 7.84 -8.93
C CYS A 36 -6.05 8.48 -10.29
N GLU A 37 -5.16 7.87 -11.06
CA GLU A 37 -4.83 8.32 -12.41
C GLU A 37 -5.71 7.61 -13.44
N GLY A 38 -6.11 6.36 -13.19
CA GLY A 38 -6.94 5.59 -14.09
C GLY A 38 -7.19 4.16 -13.66
N TRP A 39 -7.49 3.32 -14.65
CA TRP A 39 -7.54 1.88 -14.48
C TRP A 39 -6.76 1.18 -15.58
N THR A 40 -6.21 0.03 -15.21
CA THR A 40 -5.45 -0.85 -16.08
C THR A 40 -6.14 -2.20 -16.17
N PHE A 41 -6.21 -2.74 -17.37
CA PHE A 41 -6.73 -4.05 -17.67
C PHE A 41 -5.65 -4.87 -18.37
N ASP A 42 -5.27 -5.99 -17.76
CA ASP A 42 -4.37 -6.99 -18.34
C ASP A 42 -5.08 -8.34 -18.37
N SER A 43 -5.22 -8.92 -19.56
CA SER A 43 -5.90 -10.21 -19.70
C SER A 43 -5.36 -11.02 -20.86
N GLY A 44 -5.58 -12.33 -20.77
CA GLY A 44 -5.35 -13.25 -21.86
C GLY A 44 -6.66 -13.91 -22.26
N VAL A 45 -7.00 -13.86 -23.54
CA VAL A 45 -8.17 -14.60 -24.06
C VAL A 45 -7.70 -15.69 -25.02
N LYS A 46 -8.18 -16.92 -24.78
CA LYS A 46 -8.05 -18.03 -25.72
C LYS A 46 -9.29 -18.04 -26.61
N ILE A 47 -9.08 -17.86 -27.91
CA ILE A 47 -10.16 -17.85 -28.92
C ILE A 47 -10.29 -19.26 -29.50
N GLY A 48 -11.52 -19.79 -29.51
CA GLY A 48 -11.82 -21.08 -30.14
C GLY A 48 -11.58 -21.04 -31.66
N SER A 49 -11.26 -22.19 -32.25
CA SER A 49 -10.85 -22.28 -33.67
C SER A 49 -11.95 -21.94 -34.69
N SER A 50 -13.20 -21.73 -34.23
CA SER A 50 -14.37 -21.44 -35.06
C SER A 50 -14.63 -19.95 -35.31
N HIS A 51 -13.92 -19.04 -34.62
CA HIS A 51 -14.19 -17.59 -34.70
C HIS A 51 -12.96 -16.81 -35.13
N PRO A 52 -12.95 -16.11 -36.30
CA PRO A 52 -11.80 -15.35 -36.80
C PRO A 52 -11.44 -14.14 -35.93
N PHE A 53 -12.36 -13.73 -35.06
CA PHE A 53 -12.19 -12.68 -34.07
C PHE A 53 -13.25 -12.81 -32.97
N ILE A 54 -13.04 -12.11 -31.87
CA ILE A 54 -14.05 -11.85 -30.82
C ILE A 54 -14.17 -10.35 -30.58
N ASP A 55 -15.35 -9.90 -30.18
CA ASP A 55 -15.59 -8.51 -29.80
C ASP A 55 -15.66 -8.42 -28.27
N LEU A 56 -14.62 -7.91 -27.63
CA LEU A 56 -14.64 -7.65 -26.20
C LEU A 56 -15.41 -6.36 -25.95
N THR A 57 -16.38 -6.39 -25.05
CA THR A 57 -17.10 -5.19 -24.59
C THR A 57 -16.84 -5.01 -23.10
N TYR A 58 -16.64 -3.78 -22.66
CA TYR A 58 -16.56 -3.49 -21.23
C TYR A 58 -17.36 -2.25 -20.84
N VAL A 59 -17.77 -2.24 -19.58
CA VAL A 59 -18.31 -1.08 -18.86
C VAL A 59 -17.49 -0.93 -17.59
N VAL A 60 -16.88 0.24 -17.37
CA VAL A 60 -16.22 0.60 -16.11
C VAL A 60 -16.89 1.85 -15.55
N THR A 61 -17.23 1.80 -14.28
CA THR A 61 -17.93 2.85 -13.54
C THR A 61 -17.08 3.30 -12.37
N LEU A 62 -17.06 4.60 -12.14
CA LEU A 62 -16.51 5.26 -10.98
C LEU A 62 -17.69 5.89 -10.22
N SER A 63 -17.77 5.65 -8.92
CA SER A 63 -18.83 6.21 -8.07
C SER A 63 -18.28 6.73 -6.76
N GLN A 64 -18.97 7.71 -6.18
CA GLN A 64 -18.64 8.32 -4.89
C GLN A 64 -19.92 8.42 -4.08
N ASP A 65 -19.91 7.92 -2.84
CA ASP A 65 -21.10 7.89 -1.96
C ASP A 65 -22.34 7.26 -2.63
N GLY A 66 -22.12 6.27 -3.50
CA GLY A 66 -23.17 5.59 -4.27
C GLY A 66 -23.72 6.39 -5.46
N ALA A 67 -23.22 7.60 -5.73
CA ALA A 67 -23.53 8.39 -6.92
C ALA A 67 -22.53 8.06 -8.05
N LEU A 68 -23.04 7.83 -9.26
CA LEU A 68 -22.20 7.63 -10.44
C LEU A 68 -21.47 8.93 -10.80
N VAL A 69 -20.14 8.87 -10.82
CA VAL A 69 -19.24 9.97 -11.18
C VAL A 69 -18.86 9.86 -12.66
N GLU A 70 -18.40 8.69 -13.08
CA GLU A 70 -17.97 8.44 -14.45
C GLU A 70 -18.41 7.04 -14.91
N GLU A 71 -18.79 6.93 -16.18
CA GLU A 71 -19.02 5.65 -16.85
C GLU A 71 -18.25 5.62 -18.17
N ARG A 72 -17.56 4.50 -18.40
CA ARG A 72 -16.82 4.22 -19.63
C ARG A 72 -17.34 2.94 -20.24
N VAL A 73 -17.82 3.06 -21.46
CA VAL A 73 -18.21 1.93 -22.29
C VAL A 73 -17.29 1.88 -23.50
N SER A 74 -16.75 0.70 -23.80
CA SER A 74 -15.96 0.51 -25.01
C SER A 74 -16.14 -0.91 -25.54
N PHE A 75 -15.76 -1.06 -26.81
CA PHE A 75 -15.65 -2.36 -27.44
C PHE A 75 -14.42 -2.37 -28.34
N PHE A 76 -13.75 -3.51 -28.43
CA PHE A 76 -12.68 -3.70 -29.42
C PHE A 76 -12.63 -5.14 -29.92
N ARG A 77 -12.20 -5.26 -31.17
CA ARG A 77 -12.14 -6.54 -31.90
C ARG A 77 -10.75 -7.15 -31.78
N ILE A 78 -10.71 -8.39 -31.32
CA ILE A 78 -9.48 -9.16 -31.16
C ILE A 78 -9.47 -10.23 -32.25
N TRP A 79 -8.47 -10.20 -33.12
CA TRP A 79 -8.32 -11.18 -34.19
C TRP A 79 -7.61 -12.44 -33.69
N MET A 80 -7.90 -13.59 -34.31
CA MET A 80 -7.23 -14.84 -33.98
C MET A 80 -5.71 -14.75 -34.12
N ASP A 81 -5.03 -15.07 -33.03
CA ASP A 81 -3.67 -15.63 -33.03
C ASP A 81 -3.80 -17.09 -32.57
N PRO A 82 -3.05 -18.06 -33.13
CA PRO A 82 -3.04 -19.45 -32.64
C PRO A 82 -2.75 -19.60 -31.13
N ASP A 83 -2.17 -18.58 -30.50
CA ASP A 83 -1.84 -18.56 -29.07
C ASP A 83 -2.76 -17.62 -28.24
N VAL A 84 -2.52 -17.56 -26.92
CA VAL A 84 -3.23 -16.62 -26.02
C VAL A 84 -2.98 -15.20 -26.51
N VAL A 85 -4.05 -14.44 -26.75
CA VAL A 85 -3.92 -13.02 -27.11
C VAL A 85 -3.87 -12.19 -25.83
N PRO A 86 -2.70 -11.63 -25.45
CA PRO A 86 -2.62 -10.70 -24.35
C PRO A 86 -3.28 -9.37 -24.75
N ILE A 87 -4.01 -8.79 -23.83
CA ILE A 87 -4.71 -7.52 -23.98
C ILE A 87 -4.26 -6.66 -22.82
N TYR A 88 -3.67 -5.52 -23.15
CA TYR A 88 -3.30 -4.51 -22.19
C TYR A 88 -3.97 -3.19 -22.54
N GLU A 89 -4.71 -2.62 -21.60
CA GLU A 89 -5.38 -1.35 -21.77
C GLU A 89 -5.23 -0.50 -20.50
N PHE A 90 -4.65 0.69 -20.66
CA PHE A 90 -4.66 1.73 -19.64
C PHE A 90 -5.63 2.82 -20.06
N ARG A 91 -6.51 3.23 -19.14
CA ARG A 91 -7.47 4.32 -19.36
C ARG A 91 -7.45 5.29 -18.20
N PRO A 92 -7.04 6.55 -18.41
CA PRO A 92 -7.13 7.56 -17.37
C PRO A 92 -8.59 7.95 -17.12
N TRP A 93 -8.87 8.39 -15.90
CA TRP A 93 -10.14 9.03 -15.56
C TRP A 93 -10.29 10.35 -16.33
N VAL A 94 -11.52 10.71 -16.75
CA VAL A 94 -11.78 12.10 -17.20
C VAL A 94 -11.90 13.01 -15.98
N THR A 95 -12.56 12.49 -14.96
CA THR A 95 -12.77 13.20 -13.72
C THR A 95 -11.42 13.39 -13.03
N ASP A 96 -11.11 14.63 -12.69
CA ASP A 96 -9.95 14.94 -11.86
C ASP A 96 -10.26 14.50 -10.43
N LEU A 97 -9.59 13.44 -9.99
CA LEU A 97 -9.77 12.87 -8.65
C LEU A 97 -8.83 13.51 -7.62
N THR A 98 -8.02 14.51 -8.01
CA THR A 98 -7.03 15.14 -7.12
C THR A 98 -7.65 16.00 -6.01
N ASP A 99 -8.93 16.36 -6.14
CA ASP A 99 -9.71 17.04 -5.09
C ASP A 99 -10.07 16.12 -3.91
N GLY A 100 -9.78 14.83 -4.02
CA GLY A 100 -9.94 13.88 -2.93
C GLY A 100 -11.25 13.13 -2.85
N GLY A 101 -11.23 12.07 -2.05
CA GLY A 101 -12.40 11.28 -1.71
C GLY A 101 -12.16 9.78 -1.87
N ILE A 102 -13.08 9.01 -1.29
CA ILE A 102 -13.15 7.56 -1.48
C ILE A 102 -14.08 7.29 -2.64
N PHE A 103 -13.61 6.55 -3.63
CA PHE A 103 -14.36 6.18 -4.82
C PHE A 103 -14.47 4.67 -4.95
N ASP A 104 -15.65 4.19 -5.35
CA ASP A 104 -15.87 2.81 -5.72
C ASP A 104 -15.79 2.67 -7.23
N VAL A 105 -14.82 1.89 -7.69
CA VAL A 105 -14.64 1.50 -9.08
C VAL A 105 -15.22 0.11 -9.27
N ALA A 106 -16.06 -0.05 -10.28
CA ALA A 106 -16.58 -1.36 -10.67
C ALA A 106 -16.58 -1.49 -12.19
N GLY A 107 -16.38 -2.69 -12.72
CA GLY A 107 -16.55 -2.91 -14.14
C GLY A 107 -16.93 -4.32 -14.51
N THR A 108 -17.49 -4.43 -15.70
CA THR A 108 -17.98 -5.67 -16.31
C THR A 108 -17.37 -5.81 -17.70
N PHE A 109 -16.72 -6.93 -17.95
CA PHE A 109 -16.07 -7.28 -19.20
C PHE A 109 -16.76 -8.51 -19.79
N VAL A 110 -17.14 -8.42 -21.06
CA VAL A 110 -17.92 -9.43 -21.76
C VAL A 110 -17.17 -9.85 -23.00
N VAL A 111 -16.85 -11.14 -23.09
CA VAL A 111 -16.43 -11.80 -24.33
C VAL A 111 -17.59 -12.68 -24.80
N PRO A 112 -18.22 -12.36 -25.93
CA PRO A 112 -19.36 -13.11 -26.44
C PRO A 112 -18.90 -14.44 -27.07
N PHE A 113 -19.86 -15.36 -27.21
CA PHE A 113 -19.70 -16.65 -27.90
C PHE A 113 -18.81 -17.69 -27.19
N THR A 114 -19.28 -18.19 -26.04
CA THR A 114 -19.04 -19.58 -25.66
C THR A 114 -20.20 -20.46 -26.14
N SER A 115 -19.98 -21.75 -26.33
CA SER A 115 -21.06 -22.72 -26.63
C SER A 115 -22.18 -22.72 -25.57
N ASP A 116 -21.93 -22.10 -24.41
CA ASP A 116 -22.77 -22.10 -23.23
C ASP A 116 -23.20 -20.67 -22.78
N GLY A 117 -22.95 -19.64 -23.61
CA GLY A 117 -23.31 -18.23 -23.32
C GLY A 117 -22.13 -17.24 -23.36
N ASP A 118 -22.33 -15.99 -22.95
CA ASP A 118 -21.26 -14.99 -22.91
C ASP A 118 -20.32 -15.24 -21.71
N SER A 119 -19.01 -15.01 -21.90
CA SER A 119 -18.03 -15.08 -20.82
C SER A 119 -17.90 -13.72 -20.14
N VAL A 120 -18.51 -13.59 -18.96
CA VAL A 120 -18.53 -12.35 -18.19
C VAL A 120 -17.49 -12.38 -17.06
N ARG A 121 -16.78 -11.27 -16.86
CA ARG A 121 -15.92 -10.99 -15.72
C ARG A 121 -16.28 -9.65 -15.11
N THR A 122 -16.21 -9.56 -13.79
CA THR A 122 -16.47 -8.34 -13.05
C THR A 122 -15.31 -8.04 -12.12
N PHE A 123 -15.03 -6.77 -11.91
CA PHE A 123 -14.13 -6.31 -10.86
C PHE A 123 -14.81 -5.22 -10.04
N ALA A 124 -14.39 -5.10 -8.79
CA ALA A 124 -14.76 -3.99 -7.92
C ALA A 124 -13.57 -3.67 -7.01
N GLN A 125 -13.25 -2.40 -6.86
CA GLN A 125 -12.18 -1.89 -6.02
C GLN A 125 -12.60 -0.55 -5.45
N THR A 126 -12.32 -0.32 -4.17
CA THR A 126 -12.40 1.01 -3.57
C THR A 126 -11.03 1.67 -3.66
N ILE A 127 -10.96 2.88 -4.22
CA ILE A 127 -9.75 3.70 -4.30
C ILE A 127 -9.94 4.94 -3.41
N ASP A 128 -8.92 5.26 -2.61
CA ASP A 128 -8.90 6.51 -1.86
C ASP A 128 -8.02 7.50 -2.62
N CYS A 129 -8.67 8.46 -3.27
CA CYS A 129 -8.02 9.52 -4.01
C CYS A 129 -7.92 10.82 -3.25
N GLY A 130 -8.24 10.79 -1.94
CA GLY A 130 -8.02 11.84 -0.97
C GLY A 130 -6.79 12.69 -1.27
N GLY A 131 -7.01 13.87 -1.84
CA GLY A 131 -6.20 15.06 -1.73
C GLY A 131 -6.15 15.52 -0.27
N GLY A 132 -5.70 14.63 0.62
CA GLY A 132 -5.20 15.05 1.91
C GLY A 132 -4.18 16.13 1.63
N GLU A 133 -4.24 17.22 2.39
CA GLU A 133 -3.07 18.06 2.57
C GLU A 133 -1.91 17.10 2.78
N VAL A 134 -0.96 17.01 1.84
CA VAL A 134 0.11 16.01 1.92
C VAL A 134 0.75 16.23 3.28
N VAL A 135 0.47 15.35 4.23
CA VAL A 135 0.96 15.53 5.58
C VAL A 135 2.42 15.17 5.48
N CYS A 136 3.26 16.19 5.48
CA CYS A 136 4.70 15.97 5.41
C CYS A 136 5.16 15.39 6.73
N ALA A 137 6.06 14.42 6.66
CA ALA A 137 6.81 14.04 7.85
C ALA A 137 7.58 15.26 8.37
N GLN A 138 7.48 15.51 9.67
CA GLN A 138 8.15 16.58 10.36
C GLN A 138 9.27 16.03 11.25
N SER A 139 10.36 16.79 11.33
CA SER A 139 11.51 16.45 12.17
C SER A 139 11.20 16.57 13.67
N PRO A 140 11.97 15.90 14.55
CA PRO A 140 11.83 16.10 16.01
C PRO A 140 11.94 17.58 16.43
N GLY A 141 12.80 18.36 15.77
CA GLY A 141 12.98 19.78 16.06
C GLY A 141 11.79 20.65 15.63
N TRP A 142 11.01 20.22 14.64
CA TRP A 142 9.76 20.86 14.27
C TRP A 142 8.69 20.59 15.33
N TRP A 143 8.45 19.33 15.67
CA TRP A 143 7.47 18.94 16.70
C TRP A 143 7.73 19.60 18.05
N ARG A 144 9.00 19.74 18.43
CA ARG A 144 9.43 20.47 19.64
C ARG A 144 8.95 21.93 19.67
N ARG A 145 8.93 22.61 18.52
CA ARG A 145 8.59 24.05 18.41
C ARG A 145 7.12 24.32 18.11
N HIS A 146 6.37 23.30 17.71
CA HIS A 146 4.97 23.41 17.27
C HIS A 146 4.09 22.49 18.10
N GLY A 147 4.09 22.68 19.42
CA GLY A 147 3.27 21.89 20.33
C GLY A 147 1.78 22.00 19.99
N ASP A 148 1.31 23.17 19.57
CA ASP A 148 -0.06 23.44 19.11
C ASP A 148 -0.50 22.56 17.93
N ALA A 149 0.43 22.09 17.10
CA ALA A 149 0.14 21.23 15.95
C ALA A 149 0.13 19.73 16.27
N TRP A 150 0.37 19.31 17.52
CA TRP A 150 0.37 17.88 17.88
C TRP A 150 -1.03 17.28 17.71
N PRO A 151 -1.18 16.16 16.98
CA PRO A 151 -2.48 15.52 16.73
C PRO A 151 -3.03 14.77 17.95
N VAL A 152 -2.19 14.55 18.98
CA VAL A 152 -2.52 13.80 20.19
C VAL A 152 -1.92 14.45 21.44
N ASP A 153 -2.57 14.26 22.59
CA ASP A 153 -2.12 14.81 23.88
C ASP A 153 -1.21 13.87 24.68
N SER A 154 -1.09 12.60 24.27
CA SER A 154 -0.19 11.62 24.89
C SER A 154 0.38 10.64 23.86
N LEU A 155 1.53 10.04 24.19
CA LEU A 155 2.12 8.93 23.45
C LEU A 155 2.62 7.86 24.42
N VAL A 156 2.51 6.59 24.03
CA VAL A 156 3.23 5.50 24.69
C VAL A 156 4.65 5.45 24.14
N ILE A 157 5.66 5.49 25.00
CA ILE A 157 7.08 5.37 24.64
C ILE A 157 7.72 4.33 25.57
N ALA A 158 8.36 3.31 25.01
CA ALA A 158 8.97 2.21 25.76
C ALA A 158 8.01 1.58 26.79
N GLY A 159 6.75 1.39 26.41
CA GLY A 159 5.72 0.77 27.25
C GLY A 159 5.12 1.66 28.34
N ALA A 160 5.51 2.94 28.45
CA ALA A 160 4.92 3.90 29.38
C ALA A 160 4.22 5.05 28.64
N GLU A 161 3.06 5.47 29.13
CA GLU A 161 2.34 6.63 28.60
C GLU A 161 2.93 7.93 29.15
N TYR A 162 3.18 8.90 28.27
CA TYR A 162 3.67 10.23 28.59
C TYR A 162 2.74 11.28 27.99
N GLY A 163 2.46 12.32 28.77
CA GLY A 163 1.73 13.48 28.28
C GLY A 163 2.57 14.35 27.36
N LYS A 164 1.91 15.17 26.56
CA LYS A 164 2.51 16.14 25.64
C LYS A 164 3.58 17.02 26.27
N ASP A 165 3.31 17.60 27.44
CA ASP A 165 4.27 18.48 28.13
C ASP A 165 5.57 17.76 28.50
N ASP A 166 5.46 16.54 29.06
CA ASP A 166 6.63 15.70 29.39
C ASP A 166 7.46 15.37 28.13
N LEU A 167 6.79 15.10 27.01
CA LEU A 167 7.44 14.76 25.74
C LEU A 167 8.06 15.99 25.07
N ILE A 168 7.44 17.16 25.17
CA ILE A 168 8.03 18.42 24.71
C ILE A 168 9.28 18.74 25.52
N ASP A 169 9.22 18.63 26.86
CA ASP A 169 10.39 18.78 27.73
C ASP A 169 11.50 17.81 27.33
N PHE A 170 11.15 16.56 27.04
CA PHE A 170 12.09 15.56 26.56
C PHE A 170 12.73 15.95 25.22
N LEU A 171 11.97 16.46 24.26
CA LEU A 171 12.50 16.92 22.97
C LEU A 171 13.48 18.11 23.13
N HIS A 172 13.40 18.87 24.22
CA HIS A 172 14.38 19.92 24.54
C HIS A 172 15.72 19.37 25.06
N VAL A 173 15.75 18.15 25.62
CA VAL A 173 16.97 17.56 26.20
C VAL A 173 18.02 17.26 25.14
N PRO A 174 19.20 17.90 25.12
CA PRO A 174 20.25 17.61 24.15
C PRO A 174 20.51 16.10 24.02
N ALA A 175 20.40 15.56 22.81
CA ALA A 175 20.55 14.11 22.60
C ALA A 175 22.02 13.71 22.40
N PHE A 176 22.76 13.68 23.50
CA PHE A 176 24.18 13.30 23.51
C PHE A 176 24.42 11.78 23.62
N THR A 177 23.36 10.97 23.76
CA THR A 177 23.46 9.50 23.76
C THR A 177 22.58 8.87 22.69
N LEU A 178 22.88 7.61 22.33
CA LEU A 178 22.11 6.86 21.34
C LEU A 178 20.65 6.71 21.75
N LYS A 179 20.38 6.34 23.02
CA LYS A 179 18.99 6.17 23.49
C LYS A 179 18.21 7.48 23.41
N LEU A 180 18.82 8.60 23.79
CA LEU A 180 18.17 9.92 23.67
C LEU A 180 17.83 10.24 22.22
N ARG A 181 18.78 10.03 21.29
CA ARG A 181 18.54 10.25 19.85
C ARG A 181 17.43 9.35 19.31
N LEU A 182 17.47 8.06 19.64
CA LEU A 182 16.44 7.10 19.25
C LEU A 182 15.06 7.51 19.75
N THR A 183 14.94 7.86 21.04
CA THR A 183 13.66 8.27 21.64
C THR A 183 13.10 9.53 20.96
N ARG A 184 13.93 10.52 20.63
CA ARG A 184 13.46 11.72 19.90
C ARG A 184 12.88 11.39 18.53
N HIS A 185 13.56 10.53 17.77
CA HIS A 185 13.06 10.11 16.47
C HIS A 185 11.82 9.22 16.57
N LEU A 186 11.71 8.40 17.62
CA LEU A 186 10.52 7.60 17.90
C LEU A 186 9.31 8.49 18.20
N ILE A 187 9.47 9.52 19.04
CA ILE A 187 8.41 10.51 19.32
C ILE A 187 7.95 11.18 18.02
N ALA A 188 8.89 11.70 17.21
CA ALA A 188 8.57 12.35 15.95
C ALA A 188 7.86 11.40 14.96
N ALA A 189 8.31 10.15 14.86
CA ALA A 189 7.71 9.18 13.95
C ALA A 189 6.26 8.86 14.34
N LYS A 190 5.99 8.69 15.64
CA LYS A 190 4.63 8.48 16.14
C LYS A 190 3.72 9.69 15.91
N LEU A 191 4.24 10.91 16.09
CA LEU A 191 3.49 12.14 15.79
C LEU A 191 3.20 12.26 14.29
N ASN A 192 4.17 11.94 13.43
CA ASN A 192 3.98 11.93 11.98
C ASN A 192 2.88 10.95 11.57
N VAL A 193 2.91 9.71 12.07
CA VAL A 193 1.85 8.73 11.81
C VAL A 193 0.50 9.21 12.34
N ALA A 194 0.45 9.75 13.56
CA ALA A 194 -0.78 10.30 14.14
C ALA A 194 -1.31 11.53 13.38
N ALA A 195 -0.43 12.28 12.70
CA ALA A 195 -0.80 13.42 11.87
C ALA A 195 -1.33 13.02 10.49
N GLY A 196 -1.21 11.74 10.10
CA GLY A 196 -1.68 11.22 8.80
C GLY A 196 -0.57 10.92 7.79
N VAL A 197 0.70 10.95 8.18
CA VAL A 197 1.80 10.45 7.33
C VAL A 197 1.66 8.94 7.17
N GLU A 198 1.77 8.44 5.94
CA GLU A 198 1.76 7.00 5.66
C GLU A 198 2.79 6.24 6.52
N ASN A 199 2.35 5.21 7.23
CA ASN A 199 3.16 4.50 8.21
C ASN A 199 4.04 3.42 7.56
N THR A 200 5.03 3.83 6.79
CA THR A 200 6.00 2.94 6.12
C THR A 200 7.05 2.34 7.07
N VAL A 201 7.04 2.73 8.36
CA VAL A 201 8.03 2.34 9.38
C VAL A 201 7.41 1.67 10.61
N GLU A 202 6.21 1.09 10.49
CA GLU A 202 5.47 0.47 11.59
C GLU A 202 6.31 -0.54 12.40
N GLU A 203 6.97 -1.48 11.70
CA GLU A 203 7.83 -2.48 12.34
C GLU A 203 9.03 -1.85 13.06
N THR A 204 9.57 -0.76 12.51
CA THR A 204 10.71 -0.04 13.12
C THR A 204 10.28 0.73 14.36
N ILE A 205 9.09 1.32 14.37
CA ILE A 205 8.50 1.96 15.55
C ILE A 205 8.36 0.92 16.68
N ALA A 206 7.77 -0.24 16.39
CA ALA A 206 7.60 -1.31 17.37
C ALA A 206 8.95 -1.84 17.89
N ALA A 207 9.93 -2.05 17.00
CA ALA A 207 11.27 -2.47 17.39
C ALA A 207 12.01 -1.42 18.23
N ALA A 208 11.83 -0.12 17.95
CA ALA A 208 12.43 0.95 18.73
C ALA A 208 11.85 1.04 20.16
N ASP A 209 10.53 0.87 20.31
CA ASP A 209 9.91 0.75 21.64
C ASP A 209 10.48 -0.43 22.41
N GLN A 210 10.51 -1.62 21.78
CA GLN A 210 11.02 -2.83 22.40
C GLN A 210 12.50 -2.69 22.80
N PHE A 211 13.31 -2.09 21.93
CA PHE A 211 14.71 -1.81 22.22
C PHE A 211 14.89 -0.93 23.46
N LEU A 212 14.06 0.10 23.63
CA LEU A 212 14.11 0.98 24.81
C LEU A 212 13.60 0.31 26.10
N ILE A 213 12.71 -0.68 25.97
CA ILE A 213 12.29 -1.55 27.09
C ILE A 213 13.44 -2.46 27.52
N ASP A 214 14.10 -3.11 26.56
CA ASP A 214 15.19 -4.06 26.81
C ASP A 214 16.50 -3.35 27.24
N HIS A 215 16.65 -2.08 26.88
CA HIS A 215 17.78 -1.23 27.24
C HIS A 215 17.36 0.07 27.93
N PRO A 216 16.88 0.02 29.19
CA PRO A 216 16.44 1.21 29.92
C PRO A 216 17.53 2.29 30.01
N PHE A 217 17.14 3.55 30.16
CA PHE A 217 18.09 4.64 30.44
C PHE A 217 18.97 4.33 31.67
N GLY A 218 20.23 4.74 31.63
CA GLY A 218 21.24 4.41 32.64
C GLY A 218 21.92 3.05 32.46
N THR A 219 21.48 2.21 31.52
CA THR A 219 22.15 0.93 31.21
C THR A 219 23.19 1.07 30.10
N TRP A 220 24.23 0.23 30.18
CA TRP A 220 25.28 0.14 29.17
C TRP A 220 24.81 -0.60 27.91
N LEU A 221 25.06 -0.02 26.74
CA LEU A 221 24.88 -0.69 25.45
C LEU A 221 26.19 -1.36 25.01
N ASN A 222 26.15 -2.68 24.78
CA ASN A 222 27.27 -3.40 24.18
C ASN A 222 27.35 -3.16 22.65
N GLY A 223 28.42 -3.62 22.00
CA GLY A 223 28.65 -3.40 20.57
C GLY A 223 27.48 -3.82 19.66
N PRO A 224 26.94 -5.04 19.79
CA PRO A 224 25.72 -5.45 19.09
C PRO A 224 24.51 -4.53 19.32
N ALA A 225 24.15 -4.26 20.58
CA ALA A 225 23.00 -3.41 20.91
C ALA A 225 23.17 -1.98 20.39
N ARG A 226 24.39 -1.43 20.43
CA ARG A 226 24.68 -0.11 19.83
C ARG A 226 24.46 -0.08 18.32
N ARG A 227 24.80 -1.16 17.61
CA ARG A 227 24.56 -1.23 16.15
C ARG A 227 23.08 -1.31 15.84
N GLU A 228 22.34 -2.12 16.59
CA GLU A 228 20.90 -2.25 16.47
C GLU A 228 20.19 -0.92 16.74
N GLY A 229 20.44 -0.30 17.89
CA GLY A 229 19.85 0.99 18.23
C GLY A 229 20.18 2.09 17.20
N ARG A 230 21.39 2.09 16.63
CA ARG A 230 21.77 3.04 15.56
C ARG A 230 21.00 2.77 14.27
N ALA A 231 20.81 1.51 13.89
CA ALA A 231 20.04 1.15 12.70
C ALA A 231 18.58 1.62 12.83
N LEU A 232 17.93 1.32 13.97
CA LEU A 232 16.57 1.78 14.27
C LEU A 232 16.48 3.31 14.22
N LYS A 233 17.42 4.00 14.89
CA LYS A 233 17.47 5.46 14.90
C LYS A 233 17.61 6.05 13.49
N ASN A 234 18.47 5.46 12.65
CA ASN A 234 18.68 5.95 11.28
C ASN A 234 17.42 5.79 10.42
N ILE A 235 16.75 4.64 10.48
CA ILE A 235 15.50 4.42 9.71
C ILE A 235 14.42 5.43 10.14
N LEU A 236 14.21 5.61 11.45
CA LEU A 236 13.25 6.58 11.95
C LEU A 236 13.64 8.01 11.59
N ARG A 237 14.93 8.35 11.60
CA ARG A 237 15.41 9.66 11.13
C ARG A 237 15.03 9.85 9.66
N ASP A 238 15.37 8.90 8.80
CA ASP A 238 15.16 9.04 7.36
C ASP A 238 13.66 9.22 7.05
N PHE A 239 12.78 8.48 7.72
CA PHE A 239 11.34 8.70 7.69
C PHE A 239 10.93 10.11 8.13
N ASN A 240 11.42 10.57 9.29
CA ASN A 240 11.06 11.89 9.84
C ASN A 240 11.57 13.08 9.00
N PHE A 241 12.52 12.85 8.10
CA PHE A 241 13.12 13.88 7.24
C PHE A 241 12.75 13.73 5.77
N GLN A 242 11.89 12.78 5.40
CA GLN A 242 11.46 12.59 4.01
C GLN A 242 10.70 13.79 3.43
N GLY A 243 10.07 14.63 4.28
CA GLY A 243 9.32 15.80 3.84
C GLY A 243 8.10 15.46 2.98
N CYS A 244 7.83 16.27 1.96
CA CYS A 244 6.74 16.08 0.99
C CYS A 244 7.29 16.00 -0.44
N GLY A 245 7.26 14.81 -1.06
CA GLY A 245 7.72 14.61 -2.44
C GLY A 245 9.10 15.24 -2.70
N ASP A 246 9.19 16.14 -3.68
CA ASP A 246 10.42 16.85 -4.06
C ASP A 246 11.00 17.77 -2.96
N LYS A 247 10.22 18.05 -1.91
CA LYS A 247 10.61 18.89 -0.77
C LYS A 247 11.00 18.03 0.42
N ALA A 248 12.02 17.20 0.24
CA ALA A 248 12.69 16.55 1.36
C ALA A 248 13.14 17.62 2.36
N LEU A 249 12.86 17.40 3.65
CA LEU A 249 13.42 18.29 4.66
C LEU A 249 14.94 18.16 4.55
N PRO A 250 15.69 19.28 4.59
CA PRO A 250 17.13 19.18 4.65
C PRO A 250 17.47 18.30 5.85
N VAL A 251 18.07 17.15 5.57
CA VAL A 251 18.60 16.27 6.60
C VAL A 251 19.52 17.18 7.41
N ALA A 252 19.19 17.41 8.69
CA ALA A 252 20.07 18.15 9.56
C ALA A 252 21.46 17.52 9.38
N SER A 253 22.44 18.33 8.96
CA SER A 253 23.76 17.86 8.56
C SER A 253 24.24 16.79 9.54
N ALA A 254 24.77 15.68 9.01
CA ALA A 254 25.19 14.50 9.76
C ALA A 254 25.98 14.82 11.06
N ASP A 255 26.60 16.00 11.12
CA ASP A 255 27.39 16.50 12.22
C ASP A 255 26.64 16.82 13.54
N GLU A 256 25.32 17.12 13.55
CA GLU A 256 24.62 17.41 14.82
C GLU A 256 24.24 16.12 15.59
N ASP A 257 23.93 15.04 14.88
CA ASP A 257 23.47 13.77 15.47
C ASP A 257 24.54 12.65 15.48
N ASP A 258 25.70 12.85 14.86
CA ASP A 258 26.86 11.94 14.96
C ASP A 258 27.93 12.40 15.95
N ALA A 259 27.62 13.40 16.79
CA ALA A 259 28.43 13.69 17.97
C ALA A 259 28.70 12.38 18.74
N ILE A 260 29.99 12.11 19.01
CA ILE A 260 30.52 10.92 19.69
C ILE A 260 29.48 10.43 20.69
N ASP A 261 28.94 9.21 20.48
CA ASP A 261 28.04 8.56 21.44
C ASP A 261 28.74 8.55 22.81
N ARG A 262 28.39 9.52 23.66
CA ARG A 262 28.82 9.50 25.04
C ARG A 262 28.14 8.29 25.66
N ASP A 263 28.84 7.61 26.56
CA ASP A 263 28.30 6.39 27.15
C ASP A 263 26.91 6.64 27.76
N ASP A 264 25.96 5.74 27.46
CA ASP A 264 24.53 5.77 27.80
C ASP A 264 24.21 5.62 29.31
N LEU A 265 25.13 6.10 30.17
CA LEU A 265 25.13 5.88 31.62
C LEU A 265 24.22 6.82 32.40
N TYR A 266 23.59 7.80 31.75
CA TYR A 266 22.68 8.72 32.43
C TYR A 266 21.31 8.09 32.66
N GLY A 267 20.89 8.03 33.93
CA GLY A 267 19.57 7.55 34.31
C GLY A 267 18.46 8.57 34.03
N TRP A 268 17.20 8.13 33.95
CA TRP A 268 16.06 9.03 33.68
C TRP A 268 15.85 10.10 34.74
N GLY A 269 16.20 9.80 35.98
CA GLY A 269 16.26 10.79 37.07
C GLY A 269 17.36 11.83 36.88
N GLU A 270 18.49 11.47 36.27
CA GLU A 270 19.60 12.40 35.99
C GLU A 270 19.31 13.28 34.78
N VAL A 271 18.67 12.71 33.75
CA VAL A 271 18.14 13.46 32.60
C VAL A 271 17.13 14.51 33.09
N LYS A 272 16.24 14.15 34.03
CA LYS A 272 15.33 15.09 34.68
C LYS A 272 16.05 16.10 35.60
N SER A 273 17.14 15.72 36.26
CA SER A 273 17.88 16.61 37.17
C SER A 273 18.79 17.62 36.49
N MET A 274 19.09 17.45 35.19
CA MET A 274 19.85 18.44 34.41
C MET A 274 19.13 19.80 34.24
N TYR A 275 17.90 19.93 34.75
CA TYR A 275 17.02 21.09 34.60
C TYR A 275 16.42 21.61 35.92
N ARG A 276 16.96 21.19 37.07
CA ARG A 276 16.73 21.91 38.34
C ARG A 276 17.85 22.89 38.61
#